data_AF-A0A7Y4XPW4-F1
#
_entry.id   AF-A0A7Y4XPW4-F1
#
_cell.length_a   1.000
_cell.length_b   1.000
_cell.length_c   1.000
_cell.angle_alpha   90.00
_cell.angle_beta   90.00
_cell.angle_gamma   90.00
#
_symmetry.space_group_name_H-M   'P 1'
#
loop_
_entity.id
_entity.type
_entity.pdbx_description
1 polymer ?
#
loop_
_entity_poly.entity_id
_entity_poly.type
_entity_poly.pdbx_seq_one_letter_code
_entity_poly.pdbx_strand_id
1 'polypeptide(L)'
;MFHHERNVAMKAADSVEKITQSFPEFLIPHQHKLIELILDHPNTELKWHLAHLVTRFSLNESEFRMIWAKLRYWIVNPNESKLVRVNSLQAIYDLMKKYPNLSQPSEFKNIVRSVEQEHIPSITARIKKLRREVLVERGKI
;
A
#
# COMPACT_ATOMS: atom_id res chain seq x y z
N MET A 1 -15.90 5.53 -6.27
CA MET A 1 -14.75 6.12 -5.54
C MET A 1 -14.62 7.62 -5.79
N PHE A 2 -14.90 8.13 -6.99
CA PHE A 2 -14.80 9.56 -7.33
C PHE A 2 -16.05 10.40 -6.98
N HIS A 3 -16.93 9.88 -6.13
CA HIS A 3 -18.16 10.59 -5.76
C HIS A 3 -17.85 11.66 -4.72
N HIS A 4 -18.53 12.81 -4.79
CA HIS A 4 -18.31 13.93 -3.86
C HIS A 4 -18.73 13.59 -2.42
N GLU A 5 -19.79 12.78 -2.25
CA GLU A 5 -20.16 12.27 -0.93
C GLU A 5 -19.19 11.19 -0.44
N ARG A 6 -18.50 11.50 0.66
CA ARG A 6 -17.54 10.61 1.33
C ARG A 6 -18.08 9.20 1.58
N ASN A 7 -19.29 9.06 2.12
CA ASN A 7 -19.86 7.76 2.48
C ASN A 7 -20.06 6.87 1.25
N VAL A 8 -20.51 7.45 0.14
CA VAL A 8 -20.67 6.74 -1.14
C VAL A 8 -19.30 6.34 -1.68
N ALA A 9 -18.33 7.25 -1.66
CA ALA A 9 -16.97 6.98 -2.12
C ALA A 9 -16.30 5.83 -1.34
N MET A 10 -16.42 5.84 0.00
CA MET A 10 -15.86 4.80 0.88
C MET A 10 -16.55 3.44 0.70
N LYS A 11 -17.89 3.38 0.62
CA LYS A 11 -18.62 2.13 0.34
C LYS A 11 -18.25 1.53 -1.01
N ALA A 12 -18.08 2.40 -2.02
CA ALA A 12 -17.62 1.97 -3.33
C ALA A 12 -16.18 1.42 -3.27
N ALA A 13 -15.28 2.07 -2.53
CA ALA A 13 -13.90 1.60 -2.36
C ALA A 13 -13.84 0.23 -1.66
N ASP A 14 -14.59 0.06 -0.58
CA ASP A 14 -14.72 -1.22 0.13
C ASP A 14 -15.28 -2.33 -0.78
N SER A 15 -16.30 -2.03 -1.56
CA SER A 15 -16.88 -2.99 -2.52
C SER A 15 -15.89 -3.37 -3.62
N VAL A 16 -15.16 -2.40 -4.16
CA VAL A 16 -14.09 -2.63 -5.15
C VAL A 16 -12.97 -3.46 -4.53
N GLU A 17 -12.54 -3.16 -3.30
CA GLU A 17 -11.51 -3.92 -2.60
C GLU A 17 -11.92 -5.39 -2.39
N LYS A 18 -13.18 -5.64 -2.01
CA LYS A 18 -13.68 -7.00 -1.82
C LYS A 18 -13.78 -7.78 -3.11
N ILE A 19 -14.40 -7.22 -4.15
CA ILE A 19 -14.59 -7.96 -5.42
C ILE A 19 -13.25 -8.25 -6.10
N THR A 20 -12.33 -7.29 -6.07
CA THR A 20 -11.02 -7.41 -6.75
C THR A 20 -10.01 -8.24 -5.96
N GLN A 21 -10.37 -8.73 -4.77
CA GLN A 21 -9.62 -9.79 -4.09
C GLN A 21 -9.72 -11.12 -4.85
N SER A 22 -10.87 -11.40 -5.46
CA SER A 22 -11.10 -12.62 -6.26
C SER A 22 -10.96 -12.36 -7.76
N PHE A 23 -11.25 -11.13 -8.20
CA PHE A 23 -11.27 -10.74 -9.62
C PHE A 23 -10.41 -9.48 -9.86
N PRO A 24 -9.08 -9.56 -9.73
CA PRO A 24 -8.18 -8.41 -9.90
C PRO A 24 -8.27 -7.75 -11.28
N GLU A 25 -8.68 -8.49 -12.31
CA GLU A 25 -8.88 -8.02 -13.68
C GLU A 25 -9.90 -6.89 -13.80
N PHE A 26 -10.85 -6.78 -12.87
CA PHE A 26 -11.81 -5.68 -12.83
C PHE A 26 -11.16 -4.32 -12.54
N LEU A 27 -9.91 -4.29 -12.06
CA LEU A 27 -9.15 -3.05 -11.89
C LEU A 27 -8.46 -2.58 -13.16
N ILE A 28 -8.21 -3.47 -14.12
CA ILE A 28 -7.38 -3.16 -15.31
C ILE A 28 -7.92 -1.94 -16.08
N PRO A 29 -9.24 -1.84 -16.40
CA PRO A 29 -9.76 -0.70 -17.14
C PRO A 29 -9.69 0.63 -16.38
N HIS A 30 -9.40 0.58 -15.08
CA HIS A 30 -9.43 1.73 -14.17
C HIS A 30 -8.07 2.06 -13.55
N GLN A 31 -7.02 1.29 -13.86
CA GLN A 31 -5.70 1.41 -13.23
C GLN A 31 -5.16 2.84 -13.32
N HIS A 32 -5.16 3.45 -14.51
CA HIS A 32 -4.64 4.80 -14.72
C HIS A 32 -5.30 5.82 -13.77
N LYS A 33 -6.63 5.84 -13.73
CA LYS A 33 -7.41 6.75 -12.87
C LYS A 33 -7.17 6.49 -11.39
N LEU A 34 -6.93 5.24 -10.99
CA LEU A 34 -6.64 4.90 -9.60
C LEU A 34 -5.21 5.28 -9.21
N ILE A 35 -4.24 5.20 -10.14
CA ILE A 35 -2.89 5.71 -9.94
C ILE A 35 -2.92 7.23 -9.79
N GLU A 36 -3.61 7.96 -10.66
CA GLU A 36 -3.84 9.41 -10.50
C GLU A 36 -4.46 9.74 -9.14
N LEU A 37 -5.47 8.97 -8.72
CA LEU A 37 -6.10 9.14 -7.41
C LEU A 37 -5.12 8.96 -6.24
N ILE A 38 -4.18 8.02 -6.34
CA ILE A 38 -3.11 7.82 -5.35
C ILE A 38 -2.16 9.01 -5.32
N LEU A 39 -1.77 9.52 -6.49
CA LEU A 39 -0.75 10.56 -6.63
C LEU A 39 -1.29 11.95 -6.26
N ASP A 40 -2.51 12.27 -6.68
CA ASP A 40 -3.03 13.65 -6.70
C ASP A 40 -4.00 13.98 -5.55
N HIS A 41 -4.51 12.99 -4.81
CA HIS A 41 -5.55 13.25 -3.78
C HIS A 41 -5.07 12.99 -2.34
N PRO A 42 -4.26 13.90 -1.76
CA PRO A 42 -3.58 13.69 -0.50
C PRO A 42 -4.46 13.84 0.76
N ASN A 43 -5.78 14.01 0.69
CA ASN A 43 -6.61 14.27 1.89
C ASN A 43 -7.86 13.39 2.00
N THR A 44 -7.84 12.19 1.42
CA THR A 44 -9.00 11.30 1.43
C THR A 44 -8.79 10.10 2.35
N GLU A 45 -9.84 9.70 3.05
CA GLU A 45 -9.86 8.42 3.78
C GLU A 45 -9.72 7.21 2.86
N LEU A 46 -9.78 7.41 1.55
CA LEU A 46 -9.58 6.35 0.56
C LEU A 46 -8.14 5.85 0.50
N LYS A 47 -7.16 6.60 1.00
CA LYS A 47 -5.73 6.24 0.91
C LYS A 47 -5.43 4.81 1.36
N TRP A 48 -6.05 4.34 2.43
CA TRP A 48 -5.77 3.01 2.95
C TRP A 48 -6.36 1.91 2.06
N HIS A 49 -7.54 2.13 1.45
CA HIS A 49 -8.07 1.26 0.40
C HIS A 49 -7.17 1.27 -0.83
N LEU A 50 -6.71 2.46 -1.25
CA LEU A 50 -5.84 2.61 -2.42
C LEU A 50 -4.48 1.92 -2.23
N ALA A 51 -3.92 1.98 -1.01
CA ALA A 51 -2.72 1.23 -0.67
C ALA A 51 -2.92 -0.29 -0.85
N HIS A 52 -4.11 -0.83 -0.60
CA HIS A 52 -4.40 -2.24 -0.89
C HIS A 52 -4.59 -2.50 -2.38
N LEU A 53 -5.33 -1.64 -3.08
CA LEU A 53 -5.63 -1.85 -4.50
C LEU A 53 -4.37 -1.80 -5.38
N VAL A 54 -3.40 -0.96 -5.03
CA VAL A 54 -2.21 -0.76 -5.87
C VAL A 54 -1.34 -2.01 -6.01
N THR A 55 -1.39 -2.94 -5.05
CA THR A 55 -0.66 -4.21 -5.13
C THR A 55 -1.23 -5.15 -6.21
N ARG A 56 -2.47 -4.90 -6.64
CA ARG A 56 -3.18 -5.69 -7.66
C ARG A 56 -2.89 -5.18 -9.07
N PHE A 57 -2.42 -3.95 -9.23
CA PHE A 57 -2.11 -3.35 -10.53
C PHE A 57 -0.92 -4.01 -11.22
N SER A 58 -0.94 -4.03 -12.55
CA SER A 58 0.20 -4.40 -13.39
C SER A 58 0.97 -3.11 -13.70
N LEU A 59 1.95 -2.80 -12.86
CA LEU A 59 2.70 -1.56 -12.90
C LEU A 59 3.89 -1.72 -13.85
N ASN A 60 4.10 -0.73 -14.71
CA ASN A 60 5.39 -0.56 -15.35
C ASN A 60 6.43 0.03 -14.37
N GLU A 61 7.69 0.07 -14.79
CA GLU A 61 8.79 0.52 -13.93
C GLU A 61 8.62 1.98 -13.44
N SER A 62 8.09 2.87 -14.27
CA SER A 62 7.84 4.26 -13.88
C SER A 62 6.72 4.37 -12.88
N GLU A 63 5.59 3.70 -13.13
CA GLU A 63 4.45 3.66 -12.21
C GLU A 63 4.86 3.05 -10.87
N PHE A 64 5.65 1.97 -10.89
CA PHE A 64 6.19 1.34 -9.70
C PHE A 64 6.98 2.34 -8.85
N ARG A 65 7.90 3.10 -9.45
CA ARG A 65 8.68 4.11 -8.72
C ARG A 65 7.82 5.21 -8.13
N MET A 66 6.83 5.69 -8.88
CA MET A 66 5.92 6.74 -8.41
C MET A 66 5.06 6.27 -7.24
N ILE A 67 4.47 5.08 -7.35
CA ILE A 67 3.70 4.44 -6.28
C ILE A 67 4.58 4.17 -5.06
N TRP A 68 5.78 3.62 -5.26
CA TRP A 68 6.73 3.34 -4.19
C TRP A 68 7.07 4.60 -3.40
N ALA A 69 7.41 5.69 -4.10
CA ALA A 69 7.70 6.98 -3.47
C ALA A 69 6.49 7.52 -2.70
N LYS A 70 5.27 7.39 -3.25
CA LYS A 70 4.04 7.83 -2.58
C LYS A 70 3.74 7.03 -1.31
N LEU A 71 3.83 5.70 -1.39
CA LEU A 71 3.63 4.82 -0.23
C LEU A 71 4.68 5.09 0.85
N ARG A 72 5.95 5.29 0.46
CA ARG A 72 7.03 5.67 1.39
C ARG A 72 6.68 6.98 2.10
N TYR A 73 6.27 7.99 1.35
CA TYR A 73 5.84 9.27 1.92
C TYR A 73 4.69 9.06 2.92
N TRP A 74 3.68 8.26 2.58
CA TRP A 74 2.59 7.95 3.50
C TRP A 74 3.07 7.24 4.77
N ILE A 75 4.02 6.31 4.68
CA ILE A 75 4.53 5.57 5.86
C ILE A 75 5.26 6.50 6.84
N VAL A 76 6.11 7.39 6.35
CA VAL A 76 6.97 8.22 7.21
C VAL A 76 6.31 9.52 7.66
N ASN A 77 5.17 9.89 7.08
CA ASN A 77 4.48 11.13 7.43
C ASN A 77 3.64 10.95 8.72
N PRO A 78 3.97 11.63 9.83
CA PRO A 78 3.24 11.50 11.09
C PRO A 78 1.83 12.10 11.04
N ASN A 79 1.53 12.95 10.05
CA ASN A 79 0.20 13.51 9.84
C ASN A 79 -0.76 12.52 9.13
N GLU A 80 -0.24 11.40 8.62
CA GLU A 80 -1.09 10.35 8.07
C GLU A 80 -1.73 9.52 9.17
N SER A 81 -2.94 9.03 8.91
CA SER A 81 -3.60 8.14 9.85
C SER A 81 -2.79 6.84 10.02
N LYS A 82 -2.81 6.28 11.22
CA LYS A 82 -2.14 5.01 11.53
C LYS A 82 -2.55 3.90 10.56
N LEU A 83 -3.79 3.91 10.09
CA LEU A 83 -4.32 2.94 9.14
C LEU A 83 -3.67 3.08 7.76
N VAL A 84 -3.54 4.31 7.24
CA VAL A 84 -2.84 4.61 5.99
C VAL A 84 -1.38 4.15 6.08
N ARG A 85 -0.70 4.50 7.17
CA ARG A 85 0.71 4.14 7.40
C ARG A 85 0.92 2.62 7.43
N VAL A 86 0.08 1.90 8.18
CA VAL A 86 0.14 0.43 8.30
C VAL A 86 -0.14 -0.26 6.97
N ASN A 87 -1.17 0.18 6.23
CA ASN A 87 -1.52 -0.44 4.95
C ASN A 87 -0.52 -0.09 3.85
N SER A 88 0.08 1.10 3.89
CA SER A 88 1.19 1.46 2.99
C SER A 88 2.42 0.60 3.23
N LEU A 89 2.73 0.29 4.49
CA LEU A 89 3.84 -0.61 4.84
C LEU A 89 3.61 -2.03 4.29
N GLN A 90 2.39 -2.55 4.41
CA GLN A 90 2.01 -3.82 3.78
C GLN A 90 2.13 -3.74 2.26
N ALA A 91 1.63 -2.66 1.66
CA ALA A 91 1.64 -2.49 0.21
C ALA A 91 3.07 -2.49 -0.36
N ILE A 92 4.02 -1.80 0.29
CA ILE A 92 5.43 -1.85 -0.11
C ILE A 92 5.96 -3.30 -0.03
N TYR A 93 5.69 -4.01 1.06
CA TYR A 93 6.13 -5.40 1.21
C TYR A 93 5.55 -6.31 0.11
N ASP A 94 4.27 -6.18 -0.20
CA ASP A 94 3.62 -6.95 -1.25
C ASP A 94 4.18 -6.61 -2.65
N LEU A 95 4.46 -5.33 -2.92
CA LEU A 95 5.09 -4.87 -4.15
C LEU A 95 6.53 -5.40 -4.29
N MET A 96 7.30 -5.48 -3.20
CA MET A 96 8.64 -6.08 -3.23
C MET A 96 8.58 -7.56 -3.65
N LYS A 97 7.57 -8.30 -3.19
CA LYS A 97 7.36 -9.70 -3.57
C LYS A 97 6.93 -9.84 -5.03
N LYS A 98 6.07 -8.94 -5.50
CA LYS A 98 5.54 -8.95 -6.88
C LYS A 98 6.60 -8.52 -7.91
N TYR A 99 7.47 -7.57 -7.57
CA TYR A 99 8.46 -6.98 -8.46
C TYR A 99 9.88 -7.08 -7.86
N PRO A 100 10.45 -8.30 -7.71
CA PRO A 100 11.75 -8.47 -7.04
C PRO A 100 12.88 -7.69 -7.71
N ASN A 101 12.86 -7.59 -9.05
CA ASN A 101 13.88 -6.86 -9.84
C ASN A 101 13.82 -5.33 -9.66
N LEU A 102 12.67 -4.79 -9.23
CA LEU A 102 12.48 -3.36 -8.97
C LEU A 102 12.51 -3.03 -7.48
N SER A 103 12.48 -4.06 -6.64
CA SER A 103 12.38 -3.92 -5.19
C SER A 103 13.64 -3.27 -4.60
N GLN A 104 13.47 -2.50 -3.53
CA GLN A 104 14.56 -1.85 -2.80
C GLN A 104 14.60 -2.31 -1.32
N PRO A 105 15.12 -3.52 -1.02
CA PRO A 105 15.07 -4.09 0.33
C PRO A 105 15.83 -3.28 1.39
N SER A 106 16.93 -2.64 0.99
CA SER A 106 17.71 -1.75 1.87
C SER A 106 16.90 -0.50 2.26
N GLU A 107 16.20 0.10 1.30
CA GLU A 107 15.31 1.23 1.55
C GLU A 107 14.14 0.83 2.44
N PHE A 108 13.49 -0.31 2.18
CA PHE A 108 12.41 -0.80 3.04
C PHE A 108 12.88 -1.03 4.48
N LYS A 109 14.08 -1.58 4.69
CA LYS A 109 14.68 -1.73 6.03
C LYS A 109 14.89 -0.37 6.71
N ASN A 110 15.30 0.65 5.97
CA ASN A 110 15.47 2.01 6.50
C ASN A 110 14.12 2.65 6.87
N ILE A 111 13.09 2.48 6.03
CA ILE A 111 11.72 2.93 6.31
C ILE A 111 11.22 2.29 7.61
N VAL A 112 11.33 0.96 7.72
CA VAL A 112 10.94 0.20 8.91
C VAL A 112 11.65 0.72 10.15
N ARG A 113 12.98 0.86 10.12
CA ARG A 113 13.75 1.38 11.26
C ARG A 113 13.29 2.78 11.68
N SER A 114 13.03 3.65 10.71
CA SER A 114 12.56 5.02 10.98
C SER A 114 11.22 5.02 11.72
N VAL A 115 10.24 4.23 11.28
CA VAL A 115 8.91 4.25 11.90
C VAL A 115 8.80 3.37 13.16
N GLU A 116 9.72 2.43 13.37
CA GLU A 116 9.82 1.70 14.65
C GLU A 116 10.23 2.62 15.80
N GLN A 117 11.07 3.63 15.54
CA GLN A 117 11.52 4.60 16.54
C GLN A 117 10.39 5.50 17.06
N GLU A 118 9.26 5.58 16.36
CA GLU A 118 8.08 6.33 16.81
C GLU A 118 7.27 5.57 17.88
N HIS A 119 7.58 4.29 18.12
CA HIS A 119 6.92 3.44 19.13
C HIS A 119 5.39 3.35 19.00
N ILE A 120 4.86 3.48 17.77
CA ILE A 120 3.42 3.36 17.51
C ILE A 120 3.02 1.87 17.55
N PRO A 121 2.07 1.46 18.43
CA PRO A 121 1.73 0.05 18.62
C PRO A 121 1.24 -0.66 17.35
N SER A 122 0.37 -0.02 16.57
CA SER A 122 -0.20 -0.60 15.34
C SER A 122 0.87 -0.81 14.25
N ILE A 123 1.80 0.12 14.12
CA ILE A 123 2.93 0.02 13.17
C ILE A 123 3.89 -1.08 13.63
N THR A 124 4.26 -1.09 14.91
CA THR A 124 5.12 -2.12 15.50
C THR A 124 4.53 -3.53 15.32
N ALA A 125 3.23 -3.69 15.55
CA ALA A 125 2.55 -4.97 15.37
C ALA A 125 2.59 -5.43 13.90
N ARG A 126 2.37 -4.52 12.94
CA ARG A 126 2.48 -4.83 11.51
C ARG A 126 3.89 -5.25 11.14
N ILE A 127 4.92 -4.54 11.61
CA ILE A 127 6.33 -4.86 11.32
C ILE A 127 6.68 -6.25 11.85
N LYS A 128 6.26 -6.58 13.07
CA LYS A 128 6.44 -7.93 13.63
C LYS A 128 5.78 -9.01 12.76
N LYS A 129 4.57 -8.75 12.26
CA LYS A 129 3.88 -9.66 11.33
C LYS A 129 4.68 -9.87 10.04
N LEU A 130 5.10 -8.78 9.39
CA LEU A 130 5.87 -8.84 8.13
C LEU A 130 7.20 -9.59 8.30
N ARG A 131 7.91 -9.37 9.42
CA ARG A 131 9.14 -10.12 9.73
C ARG A 131 8.90 -11.62 9.88
N ARG A 132 7.78 -12.03 10.50
CA ARG A 132 7.42 -13.44 10.63
C ARG A 132 7.11 -14.08 9.29
N GLU A 133 6.42 -13.39 8.39
CA GLU A 133 6.12 -13.87 7.04
C GLU A 133 7.41 -14.18 6.26
N VAL A 134 8.40 -13.28 6.30
CA VAL A 134 9.71 -13.51 5.68
C VAL A 134 10.43 -14.74 6.26
N LEU A 135 10.37 -14.95 7.58
CA LEU A 135 11.00 -16.12 8.21
C LEU A 135 10.34 -17.42 7.78
N VAL A 136 9.00 -17.44 7.69
CA VAL A 136 8.24 -18.61 7.23
C VAL A 136 8.55 -18.94 5.77
N GLU A 137 8.70 -17.92 4.91
CA GLU A 137 9.06 -18.12 3.50
C GLU A 137 10.45 -18.72 3.32
N ARG A 138 11.43 -18.29 4.13
CA ARG A 138 12.82 -18.78 4.06
C ARG A 138 13.01 -20.20 4.60
N GLY A 139 12.13 -20.65 5.49
CA GLY A 139 12.16 -22.02 6.06
C GLY A 139 11.44 -23.07 5.21
N LYS A 140 10.86 -22.69 4.07
CA LYS A 140 10.20 -23.59 3.10
C LYS A 140 11.10 -23.96 1.91
N ILE A 141 12.42 -23.79 2.05
CA ILE A 141 13.45 -24.14 1.06
C ILE A 141 14.27 -25.31 1.59
#